data_AF-H0GAR2-F1
#
_entry.id   AF-H0GAR2-F1
#
_cell.length_a   1.000
_cell.length_b   1.000
_cell.length_c   1.000
_cell.angle_alpha   90.00
_cell.angle_beta   90.00
_cell.angle_gamma   90.00
#
_symmetry.space_group_name_H-M   'P 1'
#
loop_
_entity.id
_entity.type
_entity.pdbx_description
1 polymer ?
#
loop_
_entity_poly.entity_id
_entity_poly.type
_entity_poly.pdbx_seq_one_letter_code
_entity_poly.pdbx_strand_id
1 'polypeptide(L)' 'MARTSLQTAPADLQLLCANAVVAQAGGAKVLPMSSRQLDATSYSVDLDAAGRKFTCIVDSSGSVKSVQPA' A
#
# COMPACT_ATOMS: atom_id res chain seq x y z
N MET A 1 -20.76 -13.05 13.40
CA MET A 1 -19.92 -12.55 12.29
C MET A 1 -18.51 -12.37 12.85
N ALA A 2 -17.64 -13.36 12.70
CA ALA A 2 -16.24 -13.18 13.08
C ALA A 2 -15.67 -12.16 12.09
N ARG A 3 -15.53 -10.91 12.54
CA ARG A 3 -14.66 -9.95 11.86
C ARG A 3 -13.28 -10.57 11.96
N THR A 4 -12.86 -11.24 10.89
CA THR A 4 -11.42 -11.39 10.64
C THR A 4 -10.89 -9.97 10.70
N SER A 5 -10.23 -9.62 11.79
CA SER A 5 -9.53 -8.35 11.93
C SER A 5 -8.31 -8.43 11.02
N LEU A 6 -8.55 -8.51 9.70
CA LEU A 6 -7.57 -8.14 8.70
C LEU A 6 -7.29 -6.68 8.98
N GLN A 7 -6.26 -6.41 9.78
CA GLN A 7 -5.85 -5.07 10.12
C GLN A 7 -5.49 -4.41 8.79
N THR A 8 -6.42 -3.60 8.32
CA THR A 8 -6.25 -2.76 7.14
C THR A 8 -5.21 -1.72 7.51
N ALA A 9 -4.31 -1.37 6.59
CA ALA A 9 -3.34 -0.33 6.86
C ALA A 9 -4.09 0.99 7.18
N PRO A 10 -3.67 1.77 8.18
CA PRO A 10 -4.19 3.12 8.41
C PRO A 10 -4.16 3.95 7.11
N ALA A 11 -5.15 4.82 6.91
CA ALA A 11 -5.28 5.60 5.68
C ALA A 11 -4.04 6.43 5.34
N ASP A 12 -3.33 6.91 6.37
CA ASP A 12 -2.07 7.64 6.21
C ASP A 12 -0.96 6.77 5.58
N LEU A 13 -0.81 5.53 6.03
CA LEU A 13 0.14 4.57 5.45
C LEU A 13 -0.25 4.19 4.01
N GLN A 14 -1.56 4.09 3.72
CA GLN A 14 -2.03 3.87 2.36
C GLN A 14 -1.68 5.04 1.44
N LEU A 15 -1.81 6.28 1.92
CA LEU A 15 -1.48 7.48 1.16
C LEU A 15 0.03 7.61 0.93
N LEU A 16 0.85 7.27 1.93
CA LEU A 16 2.32 7.18 1.78
C LEU A 16 2.72 6.21 0.67
N CYS A 17 2.12 5.02 0.66
CA CYS A 17 2.34 4.04 -0.38
C CYS A 17 1.87 4.52 -1.77
N ALA A 18 0.74 5.22 -1.85
CA ALA A 18 0.28 5.81 -3.10
C ALA A 18 1.29 6.83 -3.65
N ASN A 19 1.79 7.74 -2.82
CA ASN A 19 2.80 8.72 -3.21
C ASN A 19 4.12 8.06 -3.67
N ALA A 20 4.55 6.99 -3.00
CA ALA A 20 5.74 6.25 -3.40
C ALA A 20 5.57 5.58 -4.78
N VAL A 21 4.38 5.04 -5.07
CA VAL A 21 4.06 4.50 -6.41
C VAL A 21 3.95 5.60 -7.46
N VAL A 22 3.39 6.77 -7.15
CA VAL A 22 3.30 7.90 -8.09
C VAL A 22 4.68 8.24 -8.67
N ALA A 23 5.72 8.26 -7.83
CA ALA A 23 7.10 8.50 -8.26
C ALA A 23 7.60 7.44 -9.25
N GLN A 24 7.27 6.16 -9.05
CA GLN A 24 7.66 5.08 -9.97
C GLN A 24 6.79 4.99 -11.23
N ALA A 25 5.53 5.40 -11.13
CA ALA A 25 4.56 5.37 -12.21
C ALA A 25 4.64 6.62 -13.12
N GLY A 26 5.58 7.54 -12.86
CA GLY A 26 5.79 8.73 -13.68
C GLY A 26 4.67 9.76 -13.55
N GLY A 27 4.09 9.92 -12.36
CA GLY A 27 3.02 10.89 -12.12
C GLY A 27 1.61 10.41 -12.48
N ALA A 28 1.45 9.12 -12.81
CA ALA A 28 0.13 8.55 -13.10
C ALA A 28 -0.81 8.61 -11.88
N LYS A 29 -2.11 8.64 -12.13
CA LYS A 29 -3.14 8.53 -11.08
C LYS A 29 -3.01 7.17 -10.40
N VAL A 30 -2.73 7.18 -9.09
CA VAL A 30 -2.63 5.97 -8.26
C VAL A 30 -3.88 5.82 -7.39
N LEU A 31 -4.46 4.62 -7.39
CA LEU A 31 -5.62 4.24 -6.60
C LEU A 31 -5.27 3.08 -5.67
N PRO A 32 -5.40 3.24 -4.34
CA PRO A 32 -5.34 2.10 -3.42
C PRO A 32 -6.49 1.15 -3.72
N MET A 33 -6.19 -0.12 -3.94
CA MET A 33 -7.20 -1.15 -4.22
C MET A 33 -7.49 -2.00 -3.00
N SER A 34 -6.45 -2.38 -2.27
CA SER A 34 -6.56 -3.21 -1.07
C SER A 34 -5.38 -2.93 -0.14
N SER A 35 -5.55 -3.21 1.14
CA SER A 35 -4.41 -3.31 2.05
C SER A 35 -4.61 -4.44 3.04
N ARG A 36 -3.51 -5.01 3.51
CA ARG A 36 -3.49 -6.07 4.50
C ARG A 36 -2.26 -5.94 5.37
N GLN A 37 -2.38 -6.31 6.63
CA GLN A 37 -1.22 -6.52 7.49
C GLN A 37 -0.41 -7.72 7.01
N LEU A 38 0.91 -7.58 6.98
CA LEU A 38 1.85 -8.67 6.70
C LEU A 38 2.41 -9.24 8.02
N ASP A 39 2.73 -8.38 8.97
CA ASP A 39 3.21 -8.73 10.31
C ASP A 39 2.81 -7.66 11.35
N ALA A 40 3.23 -7.82 12.61
CA ALA A 40 2.88 -6.91 13.70
C ALA A 40 3.25 -5.43 13.43
N THR A 41 4.21 -5.18 12.55
CA THR A 41 4.81 -3.87 12.27
C THR A 41 4.74 -3.47 10.80
N SER A 42 4.18 -4.29 9.91
CA SER A 42 4.19 -4.01 8.48
C SER A 42 2.87 -4.35 7.77
N TYR A 43 2.61 -3.58 6.72
CA TYR A 43 1.42 -3.66 5.89
C TYR A 43 1.81 -3.71 4.42
N SER A 44 1.04 -4.47 3.64
CA SER A 44 1.04 -4.47 2.20
C SER A 44 -0.15 -3.67 1.70
N VAL A 45 0.09 -2.75 0.79
CA VAL A 45 -0.91 -1.93 0.11
C VAL A 45 -0.82 -2.23 -1.37
N ASP A 46 -1.89 -2.76 -1.93
CA ASP A 46 -2.03 -3.05 -3.35
C ASP A 46 -2.61 -1.81 -4.05
N LEU A 47 -1.94 -1.33 -5.08
CA LEU A 47 -2.21 -0.06 -5.76
C LEU A 47 -2.33 -0.28 -7.26
N ASP A 48 -3.19 0.50 -7.90
CA ASP A 48 -3.29 0.60 -9.36
C ASP A 48 -2.81 1.98 -9.81
N ALA A 49 -1.84 2.02 -10.72
CA ALA A 49 -1.37 3.23 -11.37
C ALA A 49 -1.69 3.15 -12.87
N ALA A 50 -2.83 3.72 -13.27
CA ALA A 50 -3.31 3.70 -14.65
C ALA A 50 -3.32 2.29 -15.29
N GLY A 51 -3.80 1.29 -14.55
CA GLY A 51 -3.89 -0.11 -15.00
C GLY A 51 -2.66 -0.97 -14.69
N ARG A 52 -1.57 -0.37 -14.20
CA ARG A 52 -0.39 -1.11 -13.71
C ARG A 52 -0.54 -1.39 -12.23
N LYS A 53 -0.37 -2.65 -11.83
CA LYS A 53 -0.49 -3.06 -10.43
C LYS A 53 0.83 -2.90 -9.70
N PHE A 54 0.77 -2.44 -8.47
CA PHE A 54 1.91 -2.26 -7.59
C PHE A 54 1.57 -2.80 -6.20
N THR A 55 2.55 -3.41 -5.55
CA THR A 55 2.52 -3.74 -4.13
C THR A 55 3.51 -2.84 -3.42
N CYS A 56 3.03 -2.11 -2.42
CA CYS A 56 3.86 -1.32 -1.52
C CYS A 56 3.88 -1.96 -0.14
N ILE A 57 5.07 -2.17 0.42
CA ILE A 57 5.25 -2.60 1.80
C ILE A 57 5.66 -1.38 2.62
N VAL A 58 4.89 -1.09 3.66
CA VAL A 58 5.09 0.05 4.57
C VAL A 58 5.04 -0.44 6.00
N ASP A 59 5.92 0.08 6.85
CA ASP A 59 5.87 -0.22 8.27
C ASP A 59 4.90 0.69 9.04
N SER A 60 4.57 0.29 10.27
CA SER A 60 3.70 1.04 11.17
C SER A 60 4.28 2.39 11.63
N SER A 61 5.56 2.66 11.32
CA SER A 61 6.22 3.94 11.59
C SER A 61 6.13 4.93 10.43
N GLY A 62 5.54 4.53 9.30
CA GLY A 62 5.43 5.39 8.11
C GLY A 62 6.60 5.25 7.13
N SER A 63 7.46 4.24 7.28
CA SER A 63 8.58 4.01 6.36
C SER A 63 8.19 3.01 5.27
N VAL A 64 8.27 3.43 4.02
CA VAL A 64 8.10 2.54 2.85
C VAL A 64 9.34 1.63 2.73
N LYS A 65 9.13 0.33 2.94
CA LYS A 65 10.20 -0.68 2.88
C LYS A 65 10.46 -1.13 1.44
N SER A 66 9.41 -1.29 0.65
CA SER A 66 9.53 -1.65 -0.76
C SER A 66 8.33 -1.19 -1.56
N VAL A 67 8.55 -0.96 -2.85
CA VAL A 67 7.49 -0.76 -3.84
C VAL A 67 7.89 -1.55 -5.07
N GLN A 68 7.02 -2.48 -5.46
CA GLN A 68 7.28 -3.43 -6.53
C GLN A 68 6.05 -3.50 -7.44
N PRO A 69 6.22 -3.66 -8.76
CA PRO A 69 5.13 -4.08 -9.63
C PRO A 69 4.55 -5.42 -9.15
N ALA A 70 3.23 -5.55 -9.14
CA ALA A 70 2.52 -6.77 -8.74
C ALA A 70 2.22 -7.68 -9.93
#